data_AF-A0A954S5M6-F1
#
_entry.id   AF-A0A954S5M6-F1
#
_cell.length_a   1.000
_cell.length_b   1.000
_cell.length_c   1.000
_cell.angle_alpha   90.00
_cell.angle_beta   90.00
_cell.angle_gamma   90.00
#
_symmetry.space_group_name_H-M   'P 1'
#
loop_
_entity.id
_entity.type
_entity.pdbx_description
1 polymer ?
#
loop_
_entity_poly.entity_id
_entity_poly.type
_entity_poly.pdbx_seq_one_letter_code
_entity_poly.pdbx_strand_id
1 'polypeptide(L)'
;MLHELLTQPWWTYDPQTTGTWGYVYRWFNLFEGTVWLVFGGLVLHRWRRHRKSPLEPMYALTFLLFGLTDFREAYVQSMGLVVLKGLILLALLAFRRHVMTKHYCDSRVY
;
A
#
# COMPACT_ATOMS: atom_id res chain seq x y z
N MET A 1 12.13 12.79 21.93
CA MET A 1 11.54 11.47 22.25
C MET A 1 10.53 10.94 21.23
N LEU A 2 9.26 11.40 21.18
CA LEU A 2 8.26 10.83 20.24
C LEU A 2 8.65 10.98 18.75
N HIS A 3 9.18 12.15 18.37
CA HIS A 3 9.63 12.40 17.00
C HIS A 3 10.79 11.49 16.58
N GLU A 4 11.73 11.21 17.50
CA GLU A 4 12.89 10.33 17.25
C GLU A 4 12.43 8.88 17.05
N LEU A 5 11.50 8.39 17.88
CA LEU A 5 10.94 7.04 17.72
C LEU A 5 10.24 6.84 16.37
N LEU A 6 9.58 7.87 15.84
CA LEU A 6 8.88 7.79 14.56
C LEU A 6 9.82 7.87 13.35
N THR A 7 10.93 8.61 13.47
CA THR A 7 11.82 8.92 12.35
C THR A 7 13.07 8.05 12.30
N GLN A 8 13.52 7.51 13.43
CA GLN A 8 14.72 6.70 13.51
C GLN A 8 14.47 5.34 12.83
N PRO A 9 15.21 5.02 11.75
CA PRO A 9 15.10 3.71 11.14
C PRO A 9 15.82 2.68 12.00
N TRP A 10 15.15 1.56 12.31
CA TRP A 10 15.80 0.42 12.96
C TRP A 10 16.40 -0.56 11.95
N TRP A 11 16.00 -0.47 10.68
CA TRP A 11 16.52 -1.28 9.59
C TRP A 11 16.73 -0.42 8.35
N THR A 12 17.90 -0.59 7.74
CA THR A 12 18.28 0.05 6.47
C THR A 12 18.94 -1.01 5.60
N TYR A 13 18.55 -1.08 4.34
CA TYR A 13 19.18 -1.97 3.37
C TYR A 13 20.57 -1.44 3.01
N ASP A 14 21.58 -2.28 3.24
CA ASP A 14 22.94 -2.05 2.77
C ASP A 14 23.44 -3.30 2.05
N PRO A 15 23.73 -3.22 0.73
CA PRO A 15 24.12 -4.39 -0.06
C PRO A 15 25.42 -5.06 0.41
N GLN A 16 26.28 -4.37 1.16
CA GLN A 16 27.57 -4.92 1.63
C GLN A 16 27.45 -5.69 2.95
N THR A 17 26.49 -5.31 3.80
CA THR A 17 26.32 -5.89 5.15
C THR A 17 25.07 -6.76 5.27
N THR A 18 24.16 -6.68 4.29
CA THR A 18 22.90 -7.42 4.29
C THR A 18 23.12 -8.90 3.94
N GLY A 19 22.81 -9.78 4.88
CA GLY A 19 22.75 -11.22 4.63
C GLY A 19 21.56 -11.62 3.73
N THR A 20 21.46 -12.92 3.40
CA THR A 20 20.43 -13.48 2.51
C THR A 20 19.00 -13.03 2.85
N TRP A 21 18.67 -12.92 4.14
CA TRP A 21 17.36 -12.49 4.61
C TRP A 21 16.98 -11.07 4.19
N GLY A 22 17.91 -10.12 4.21
CA GLY A 22 17.56 -8.75 3.80
C GLY A 22 17.40 -8.59 2.29
N TYR A 23 18.05 -9.44 1.49
CA TYR A 23 17.76 -9.53 0.05
C TYR A 23 16.35 -10.06 -0.21
N VAL A 24 15.95 -11.13 0.47
CA VAL A 24 14.60 -11.69 0.37
C VAL A 24 13.56 -10.68 0.82
N TYR A 25 13.78 -10.02 1.96
CA TYR A 25 12.89 -8.99 2.49
C TYR A 25 12.72 -7.82 1.52
N ARG A 26 13.82 -7.31 0.96
CA ARG A 26 13.78 -6.25 -0.06
C ARG A 26 12.97 -6.67 -1.27
N TRP A 27 13.25 -7.84 -1.86
CA TRP A 27 12.54 -8.31 -3.05
C TRP A 27 11.05 -8.55 -2.80
N PHE A 28 10.72 -9.08 -1.61
CA PHE A 28 9.33 -9.26 -1.20
C PHE A 28 8.58 -7.93 -1.17
N ASN A 29 9.14 -6.89 -0.54
CA ASN A 29 8.53 -5.56 -0.50
C ASN A 29 8.41 -4.92 -1.89
N LEU A 30 9.41 -5.08 -2.77
CA LEU A 30 9.34 -4.59 -4.15
C LEU A 30 8.22 -5.29 -4.95
N PHE A 31 8.08 -6.60 -4.78
CA PHE A 31 7.02 -7.37 -5.41
C PHE A 31 5.64 -6.96 -4.88
N GLU A 32 5.49 -6.89 -3.56
CA GLU A 32 4.26 -6.45 -2.90
C GLU A 32 3.84 -5.06 -3.38
N GLY A 33 4.78 -4.10 -3.38
CA GLY A 33 4.53 -2.74 -3.89
C GLY A 33 4.04 -2.71 -5.34
N THR A 34 4.63 -3.56 -6.19
CA THR A 34 4.22 -3.71 -7.60
C THR A 34 2.79 -4.25 -7.71
N VAL A 35 2.44 -5.26 -6.91
CA VAL A 35 1.08 -5.83 -6.89
C VAL A 35 0.04 -4.77 -6.50
N TRP A 36 0.33 -3.94 -5.50
CA TRP A 36 -0.57 -2.86 -5.11
C TRP A 36 -0.73 -1.80 -6.20
N LEU A 37 0.34 -1.44 -6.92
CA LEU A 37 0.24 -0.55 -8.07
C LEU A 37 -0.68 -1.12 -9.15
N VAL A 38 -0.57 -2.42 -9.44
CA VAL A 38 -1.45 -3.11 -10.39
C VAL A 38 -2.91 -3.04 -9.93
N PHE A 39 -3.20 -3.30 -8.66
CA PHE A 39 -4.56 -3.17 -8.13
C PHE A 39 -5.09 -1.73 -8.21
N GLY A 40 -4.28 -0.72 -7.88
CA GLY A 40 -4.63 0.68 -8.07
C GLY A 40 -4.97 1.00 -9.53
N GLY A 41 -4.16 0.49 -10.47
CA GLY A 41 -4.41 0.59 -11.91
C GLY A 41 -5.71 -0.06 -12.35
N LEU A 42 -6.02 -1.26 -11.85
CA LEU A 42 -7.27 -1.97 -12.15
C LEU A 42 -8.50 -1.22 -11.62
N VAL A 43 -8.42 -0.63 -10.42
CA VAL A 43 -9.51 0.20 -9.87
C VAL A 43 -9.71 1.45 -10.72
N LEU A 44 -8.64 2.14 -11.13
CA LEU A 44 -8.75 3.30 -12.04
C LEU A 44 -9.31 2.91 -13.40
N HIS A 45 -8.90 1.77 -13.95
CA HIS A 45 -9.41 1.27 -15.22
C HIS A 45 -10.91 0.98 -15.15
N ARG A 46 -11.36 0.33 -14.07
CA ARG A 46 -12.78 0.09 -13.79
C ARG A 46 -13.54 1.41 -13.66
N TRP A 47 -12.99 2.37 -12.92
CA TRP A 47 -13.59 3.70 -12.77
C TRP A 47 -13.72 4.42 -14.11
N ARG A 48 -12.69 4.38 -14.96
CA ARG A 48 -12.73 5.02 -16.28
C ARG A 48 -13.83 4.45 -17.17
N ARG A 49 -14.09 3.13 -17.08
CA ARG A 49 -15.13 2.46 -17.88
C ARG A 49 -16.55 2.71 -17.37
N HIS A 50 -16.78 2.69 -16.06
CA HIS A 50 -18.14 2.72 -15.51
C HIS A 50 -18.50 4.02 -14.80
N ARG A 51 -17.52 4.76 -14.27
CA ARG A 51 -17.65 6.01 -13.50
C ARG A 51 -18.73 5.96 -12.42
N LYS A 52 -18.98 4.79 -11.83
CA LYS A 52 -20.07 4.57 -10.88
C LYS A 52 -19.89 5.30 -9.56
N SER A 53 -18.65 5.53 -9.12
CA SER A 53 -18.36 6.19 -7.85
C SER A 53 -17.24 7.22 -7.99
N PRO A 54 -17.44 8.47 -7.53
CA PRO A 54 -16.35 9.45 -7.44
C PRO A 54 -15.31 9.10 -6.36
N LEU A 55 -15.57 8.08 -5.53
CA LEU A 55 -14.64 7.62 -4.50
C LEU A 55 -13.64 6.58 -5.02
N GLU A 56 -13.87 5.96 -6.19
CA GLU A 56 -12.95 4.99 -6.78
C GLU A 56 -11.56 5.56 -7.08
N PRO A 57 -11.38 6.80 -7.56
CA PRO A 57 -10.07 7.42 -7.69
C PRO A 57 -9.34 7.57 -6.35
N MET A 58 -10.04 7.95 -5.26
CA MET A 58 -9.45 8.02 -3.92
C MET A 58 -9.08 6.62 -3.41
N TYR A 59 -9.92 5.62 -3.68
CA TYR A 59 -9.62 4.24 -3.36
C TYR A 59 -8.39 3.72 -4.13
N ALA A 60 -8.30 3.99 -5.44
CA ALA A 60 -7.10 3.68 -6.21
C ALA A 60 -5.85 4.39 -5.67
N LEU A 61 -5.98 5.66 -5.25
CA LEU A 61 -4.89 6.39 -4.63
C LEU A 61 -4.40 5.69 -3.35
N THR A 62 -5.28 5.11 -2.53
CA THR A 62 -4.84 4.34 -1.35
C THR A 62 -4.00 3.12 -1.71
N PHE A 63 -4.30 2.42 -2.82
CA PHE A 63 -3.45 1.34 -3.32
C PHE A 63 -2.07 1.85 -3.76
N LEU A 64 -2.03 2.98 -4.47
CA LEU A 64 -0.77 3.58 -4.92
C LEU A 64 0.10 4.02 -3.74
N LEU A 65 -0.50 4.65 -2.73
CA LEU A 65 0.19 5.08 -1.52
C LEU A 65 0.71 3.88 -0.72
N PHE A 66 -0.07 2.80 -0.62
CA PHE A 66 0.36 1.59 0.05
C PHE A 66 1.56 0.94 -0.67
N GLY A 67 1.47 0.81 -1.99
CA GLY A 67 2.60 0.31 -2.79
C GLY A 67 3.84 1.18 -2.68
N LEU A 68 3.69 2.52 -2.61
CA LEU A 68 4.80 3.43 -2.37
C LEU A 68 5.45 3.24 -0.99
N THR A 69 4.66 2.94 0.04
CA THR A 69 5.21 2.59 1.36
C THR A 69 6.02 1.29 1.30
N ASP A 70 5.59 0.28 0.52
CA ASP A 70 6.36 -0.96 0.35
C ASP A 70 7.68 -0.73 -0.39
N PHE A 71 7.67 0.09 -1.45
CA PHE A 71 8.91 0.50 -2.12
C PHE A 71 9.87 1.20 -1.17
N ARG A 72 9.36 1.99 -0.21
CA ARG A 72 10.19 2.63 0.81
C ARG A 72 10.70 1.61 1.84
N GLU A 73 9.86 0.68 2.31
CA GLU A 73 10.25 -0.42 3.23
C GLU A 73 11.31 -1.32 2.62
N ALA A 74 11.37 -1.44 1.30
CA ALA A 74 12.44 -2.18 0.62
C ALA A 74 13.85 -1.61 0.89
N TYR A 75 13.96 -0.35 1.32
CA TYR A 75 15.23 0.32 1.61
C TYR A 75 15.39 0.75 3.07
N VAL A 76 14.33 1.21 3.71
CA VAL A 76 14.38 1.75 5.07
C VAL A 76 13.08 1.43 5.80
N GLN A 77 13.19 0.91 7.02
CA GLN A 77 12.05 0.62 7.89
C GLN A 77 12.13 1.44 9.17
N SER A 78 11.05 2.16 9.48
CA SER A 78 10.91 2.99 10.69
C SER A 78 9.50 2.90 11.26
N MET A 79 9.33 3.28 12.54
CA MET A 79 8.03 3.17 13.22
C MET A 79 6.98 4.05 12.57
N GLY A 80 7.36 5.27 12.17
CA GLY A 80 6.47 6.20 11.49
C GLY A 80 5.97 5.64 10.16
N LEU A 81 6.80 4.88 9.44
CA LEU A 81 6.41 4.26 8.19
C LEU A 81 5.39 3.13 8.43
N VAL A 82 5.62 2.29 9.44
CA VAL A 82 4.67 1.24 9.83
C VAL A 82 3.31 1.84 10.24
N VAL A 83 3.31 2.91 11.04
CA VAL A 83 2.07 3.61 11.43
C VAL A 83 1.37 4.20 10.21
N LEU A 84 2.11 4.86 9.31
CA LEU A 84 1.56 5.41 8.07
C LEU A 84 0.94 4.33 7.19
N LYS A 85 1.64 3.21 7.00
CA LYS A 85 1.16 2.04 6.26
C LYS A 85 -0.12 1.47 6.91
N GLY A 86 -0.15 1.40 8.24
CA GLY A 86 -1.35 1.03 9.00
C GLY A 86 -2.54 1.96 8.75
N LEU A 87 -2.33 3.27 8.73
CA LEU A 87 -3.39 4.25 8.43
C LEU A 87 -3.90 4.12 6.98
N ILE A 88 -2.99 3.92 6.01
CA ILE A 88 -3.35 3.70 4.61
C ILE A 88 -4.15 2.39 4.47
N LEU A 89 -3.76 1.32 5.18
CA LEU A 89 -4.48 0.05 5.19
C LEU A 89 -5.91 0.22 5.69
N LEU A 90 -6.09 0.93 6.80
CA LEU A 90 -7.42 1.21 7.35
C LEU A 90 -8.28 2.01 6.36
N ALA A 91 -7.70 3.01 5.70
CA ALA A 91 -8.38 3.77 4.66
C ALA A 91 -8.77 2.87 3.47
N LEU A 92 -7.87 1.98 3.02
CA LEU A 92 -8.12 1.02 1.94
C LEU A 92 -9.27 0.09 2.30
N LEU A 93 -9.28 -0.48 3.51
CA LEU A 93 -10.37 -1.34 4.00
C LEU A 93 -11.70 -0.59 4.11
N ALA A 94 -11.67 0.66 4.57
CA ALA A 94 -12.86 1.51 4.65
C ALA A 94 -13.43 1.83 3.26
N PHE A 95 -12.58 2.23 2.30
CA PHE A 95 -12.99 2.45 0.92
C PHE A 95 -13.50 1.19 0.26
N ARG A 96 -12.81 0.04 0.45
CA ARG A 96 -13.26 -1.25 -0.06
C ARG A 96 -14.65 -1.58 0.45
N ARG A 97 -14.87 -1.47 1.76
CA ARG A 97 -16.18 -1.70 2.37
C ARG A 97 -17.23 -0.78 1.78
N HIS A 98 -16.96 0.52 1.68
CA HIS A 98 -17.91 1.51 1.17
C HIS A 98 -18.27 1.32 -0.30
N VAL A 99 -17.27 1.08 -1.15
CA VAL A 99 -17.47 0.87 -2.60
C VAL A 99 -18.28 -0.40 -2.84
N MET A 100 -17.94 -1.49 -2.15
CA MET A 100 -18.65 -2.77 -2.29
C MET A 100 -20.08 -2.70 -1.77
N THR A 101 -20.33 -2.07 -0.62
CA THR A 101 -21.69 -2.03 -0.04
C THR A 101 -22.64 -1.07 -0.73
N LYS A 102 -22.14 -0.01 -1.39
CA LYS A 102 -23.02 0.99 -2.03
C LYS A 102 -23.11 0.89 -3.55
N HIS A 103 -22.03 0.50 -4.23
CA HIS A 103 -21.96 0.61 -5.70
C HIS A 103 -21.89 -0.76 -6.39
N TYR A 104 -21.57 -1.81 -5.64
CA TYR A 104 -21.38 -3.17 -6.16
C TYR A 104 -21.99 -4.24 -5.23
N CYS A 105 -23.23 -4.02 -4.80
CA CYS A 105 -23.94 -4.92 -3.88
C CYS A 105 -24.08 -6.35 -4.42
N ASP A 106 -24.13 -6.51 -5.74
CA ASP A 106 -24.33 -7.79 -6.44
C ASP A 106 -23.03 -8.50 -6.83
N SER A 107 -21.86 -7.83 -6.77
CA SER A 107 -20.59 -8.48 -7.11
C SER A 107 -20.05 -9.24 -5.89
N ARG A 108 -20.61 -10.42 -5.62
CA ARG A 108 -20.11 -11.25 -4.52
C ARG A 108 -18.77 -11.91 -4.82
N VAL A 109 -18.41 -12.15 -6.09
CA VAL A 109 -17.19 -12.92 -6.43
C VAL A 109 -16.55 -12.59 -7.80
N TYR A 110 -16.94 -11.53 -8.52
CA TYR A 110 -16.36 -11.25 -9.86
C TYR A 110 -16.11 -9.76 -10.09
#